data_AF-A0A2S9GEE1-F1
#
_entry.id   AF-A0A2S9GEE1-F1
#
_cell.length_a   1.000
_cell.length_b   1.000
_cell.length_c   1.000
_cell.angle_alpha   90.00
_cell.angle_beta   90.00
_cell.angle_gamma   90.00
#
_symmetry.space_group_name_H-M   'P 1'
#
loop_
_entity.id
_entity.type
_entity.pdbx_description
1 polymer ?
#
loop_
_entity_poly.entity_id
_entity_poly.type
_entity_poly.pdbx_seq_one_letter_code
_entity_poly.pdbx_strand_id
1 'polypeptide(L)'
;LRRKFKPATVLADIEKHRATAIVVVPVMLSRMLDELDKTSPNPDLSSLRIVFVSGSQLGAELATRALKELGPIVYNLYGSTEVA
;
A
#
# COMPACT_ATOMS: atom_id res chain seq x y z
N LEU A 1 3.82 2.23 18.17
CA LEU A 1 4.60 1.84 16.98
C LEU A 1 4.79 0.31 16.98
N ARG A 2 4.69 -0.36 15.83
CA ARG A 2 4.97 -1.80 15.71
C ARG A 2 6.38 -2.02 15.18
N ARG A 3 7.10 -3.02 15.71
CA ARG A 3 8.50 -3.32 15.34
C ARG A 3 8.67 -3.96 13.97
N LYS A 4 7.64 -4.64 13.46
CA LYS A 4 7.66 -5.33 12.15
C LYS A 4 6.43 -4.97 11.34
N PHE A 5 6.63 -4.81 10.03
CA PHE A 5 5.56 -4.71 9.06
C PHE A 5 4.89 -6.09 8.86
N LYS A 6 3.58 -6.13 8.99
CA LYS A 6 2.75 -7.30 8.74
C LYS A 6 1.58 -6.90 7.82
N PRO A 7 1.53 -7.38 6.57
CA PRO A 7 0.51 -6.98 5.60
C PRO A 7 -0.92 -7.12 6.13
N ALA A 8 -1.28 -8.29 6.66
CA ALA A 8 -2.62 -8.56 7.19
C ALA A 8 -3.04 -7.55 8.25
N THR A 9 -2.11 -7.18 9.15
CA THR A 9 -2.41 -6.23 10.21
C THR A 9 -2.56 -4.80 9.68
N VAL A 10 -1.81 -4.42 8.65
CA VAL A 10 -1.96 -3.09 8.01
C VAL A 10 -3.30 -3.00 7.28
N LEU A 11 -3.68 -4.04 6.53
CA LEU A 11 -4.97 -4.07 5.85
C LEU A 11 -6.15 -4.01 6.83
N ALA A 12 -6.07 -4.77 7.93
CA ALA A 12 -7.07 -4.70 9.00
C ALA A 12 -7.12 -3.33 9.69
N ASP A 13 -5.96 -2.67 9.87
CA ASP A 13 -5.92 -1.31 10.42
C ASP A 13 -6.57 -0.30 9.46
N ILE A 14 -6.40 -0.44 8.14
CA ILE A 14 -7.03 0.45 7.15
C ILE A 14 -8.55 0.36 7.25
N GLU A 15 -9.11 -0.84 7.28
CA GLU A 15 -10.55 -1.06 7.45
C GLU A 15 -11.03 -0.49 8.80
N LYS A 16 -10.40 -0.91 9.90
CA LYS A 16 -10.78 -0.54 11.27
C LYS A 16 -10.75 0.97 11.49
N HIS A 17 -9.70 1.64 11.00
CA HIS A 17 -9.49 3.06 11.24
C HIS A 17 -9.99 3.92 10.08
N ARG A 18 -10.57 3.31 9.04
CA ARG A 18 -11.05 3.98 7.84
C ARG A 18 -9.96 4.88 7.22
N ALA A 19 -8.73 4.38 7.19
CA ALA A 19 -7.56 5.17 6.80
C ALA A 19 -7.70 5.63 5.34
N THR A 20 -7.57 6.93 5.10
CA THR A 20 -7.74 7.52 3.76
C THR A 20 -6.45 7.57 2.96
N ALA A 21 -5.28 7.53 3.62
CA ALA A 21 -3.99 7.57 2.98
C ALA A 21 -2.97 6.69 3.71
N ILE A 22 -2.06 6.07 2.94
CA ILE A 22 -0.90 5.35 3.46
C ILE A 22 0.36 5.72 2.67
N VAL A 23 1.51 5.60 3.33
CA VAL A 23 2.83 5.74 2.70
C VAL A 23 3.57 4.42 2.84
N VAL A 24 4.04 3.87 1.73
CA VAL A 24 4.70 2.56 1.67
C VAL A 24 5.90 2.58 0.72
N VAL A 25 6.80 1.64 0.90
CA VAL A 25 7.84 1.31 -0.08
C VAL A 25 7.33 0.24 -1.06
N PRO A 26 7.87 0.10 -2.28
CA PRO A 26 7.42 -0.90 -3.26
C PRO A 26 7.32 -2.34 -2.71
N VAL A 27 8.28 -2.78 -1.90
CA VAL A 27 8.23 -4.13 -1.30
C VAL A 27 7.08 -4.31 -0.31
N MET A 28 6.67 -3.26 0.40
CA MET A 28 5.50 -3.30 1.29
C MET A 28 4.21 -3.37 0.49
N LEU A 29 4.11 -2.58 -0.59
CA LEU A 29 2.97 -2.63 -1.51
C LEU A 29 2.79 -4.03 -2.10
N SER A 30 3.87 -4.64 -2.63
CA SER A 30 3.83 -6.01 -3.16
C SER A 30 3.28 -6.99 -2.13
N ARG A 31 3.80 -6.93 -0.89
CA ARG A 31 3.36 -7.84 0.19
C ARG A 31 1.92 -7.61 0.62
N MET A 32 1.41 -6.39 0.52
CA MET A 32 -0.01 -6.11 0.76
C MET A 32 -0.90 -6.72 -0.31
N LEU A 33 -0.51 -6.60 -1.59
CA LEU A 33 -1.24 -7.23 -2.70
C LEU A 33 -1.22 -8.76 -2.58
N ASP A 34 -0.06 -9.35 -2.23
CA ASP A 34 0.07 -10.79 -2.01
C ASP A 34 -0.77 -11.30 -0.82
N GLU A 35 -1.04 -10.45 0.17
CA GLU A 35 -1.90 -10.77 1.30
C GLU A 35 -3.38 -10.66 0.93
N LEU A 36 -3.76 -9.66 0.14
CA LEU A 36 -5.12 -9.52 -0.40
C LEU A 36 -5.51 -10.77 -1.20
N ASP A 37 -4.62 -11.28 -2.05
CA ASP A 37 -4.90 -12.51 -2.84
C ASP A 37 -5.15 -13.76 -1.96
N LYS A 38 -4.62 -13.78 -0.73
CA LYS A 38 -4.73 -14.91 0.21
C LYS A 38 -5.86 -14.76 1.21
N THR A 39 -6.36 -13.53 1.40
CA THR A 39 -7.33 -13.21 2.43
C THR A 39 -8.74 -13.38 1.88
N SER A 40 -9.61 -14.06 2.63
CA SER A 40 -11.03 -14.19 2.29
C SER A 40 -11.88 -14.24 3.57
N PRO A 41 -12.88 -13.34 3.74
CA PRO A 41 -13.21 -12.22 2.85
C PRO A 41 -12.12 -11.14 2.84
N ASN A 42 -12.02 -10.40 1.74
CA ASN A 42 -11.12 -9.25 1.65
C ASN A 42 -11.53 -8.14 2.64
N PRO A 43 -10.56 -7.44 3.25
CA PRO A 43 -10.83 -6.28 4.09
C PRO A 43 -11.41 -5.12 3.28
N ASP A 44 -12.31 -4.33 3.87
CA ASP A 44 -12.87 -3.14 3.23
C ASP A 44 -11.84 -2.01 3.14
N LEU A 45 -11.32 -1.81 1.93
CA LEU A 45 -10.38 -0.74 1.60
C LEU A 45 -11.07 0.48 0.96
N SER A 46 -12.41 0.55 0.94
CA SER A 46 -13.18 1.61 0.28
C SER A 46 -12.98 3.00 0.89
N SER A 47 -12.37 3.11 2.08
CA SER A 47 -11.97 4.38 2.69
C SER A 47 -10.67 4.94 2.11
N LEU A 48 -9.81 4.08 1.55
CA LEU A 48 -8.50 4.45 1.04
C LEU A 48 -8.65 5.27 -0.25
N ARG A 49 -7.90 6.37 -0.33
CA ARG A 49 -7.91 7.32 -1.45
C ARG A 49 -6.52 7.57 -2.02
N ILE A 50 -5.48 7.34 -1.23
CA ILE A 50 -4.09 7.65 -1.58
C ILE A 50 -3.15 6.56 -1.07
N VAL A 51 -2.35 6.01 -1.97
CA VAL A 51 -1.21 5.14 -1.66
C VAL A 51 0.03 5.81 -2.22
N PHE A 52 0.78 6.47 -1.35
CA PHE A 52 2.08 7.02 -1.72
C PHE A 52 3.13 5.91 -1.69
N VAL A 53 3.81 5.74 -2.82
CA VAL A 53 4.90 4.77 -2.98
C VAL A 53 6.20 5.53 -3.15
N SER A 54 7.17 5.32 -2.27
CA SER A 54 8.47 6.01 -2.33
C SER A 54 9.61 5.15 -1.77
N GLY A 55 10.85 5.64 -1.85
CA GLY A 55 12.03 5.00 -1.26
C GLY A 55 12.73 3.96 -2.15
N SER A 56 12.16 3.57 -3.30
CA SER A 56 12.85 2.83 -4.36
C SER A 56 12.05 2.84 -5.66
N GLN A 57 12.60 2.25 -6.72
CA GLN A 57 11.93 2.14 -8.02
C GLN A 57 10.63 1.34 -7.91
N LEU A 58 9.52 1.95 -8.35
CA LEU A 58 8.26 1.25 -8.59
C LEU A 58 8.28 0.62 -9.99
N GLY A 59 8.36 -0.71 -10.05
CA GLY A 59 8.32 -1.45 -11.31
C GLY A 59 6.95 -1.41 -11.98
N ALA A 60 6.93 -1.44 -13.32
CA ALA A 60 5.71 -1.33 -14.12
C ALA A 60 4.67 -2.44 -13.81
N GLU A 61 5.12 -3.68 -13.60
CA GLU A 61 4.25 -4.80 -13.25
C GLU A 61 3.55 -4.57 -11.90
N LEU A 62 4.31 -4.12 -10.89
CA LEU A 62 3.76 -3.84 -9.56
C LEU A 62 2.78 -2.66 -9.62
N ALA A 63 3.09 -1.60 -10.37
CA ALA A 63 2.18 -0.48 -10.56
C ALA A 63 0.88 -0.93 -11.24
N THR A 64 0.98 -1.74 -12.29
CA THR A 64 -0.20 -2.26 -13.03
C THR A 64 -1.07 -3.13 -12.13
N ARG A 65 -0.46 -4.03 -11.34
CA ARG A 65 -1.20 -4.85 -10.38
C ARG A 65 -1.86 -4.01 -9.30
N ALA A 66 -1.15 -3.02 -8.75
CA ALA A 66 -1.70 -2.14 -7.73
C ALA A 66 -2.89 -1.33 -8.26
N LEU A 67 -2.82 -0.83 -9.50
CA LEU A 67 -3.94 -0.14 -10.15
C LEU A 67 -5.14 -1.06 -10.36
N LYS A 68 -4.91 -2.34 -10.69
CA LYS A 68 -5.98 -3.33 -10.86
C LYS A 68 -6.68 -3.65 -9.53
N GLU A 69 -5.90 -3.90 -8.47
CA GLU A 69 -6.44 -4.36 -7.18
C GLU A 69 -6.96 -3.22 -6.29
N LEU A 70 -6.31 -2.05 -6.34
CA LEU A 70 -6.63 -0.90 -5.46
C LEU A 70 -7.31 0.25 -6.21
N GLY A 71 -7.29 0.25 -7.54
CA GLY A 71 -7.78 1.36 -8.37
C GLY A 71 -6.74 2.47 -8.58
N PRO A 72 -7.12 3.59 -9.23
CA PRO A 72 -6.24 4.69 -9.60
C PRO A 72 -5.90 5.62 -8.42
N ILE A 73 -5.47 5.03 -7.30
CA ILE A 73 -5.12 5.72 -6.05
C ILE A 73 -3.63 5.61 -5.70
N VAL A 74 -2.81 5.07 -6.61
CA VAL A 74 -1.38 4.81 -6.41
C VAL A 74 -0.56 5.96 -6.99
N TYR A 75 0.23 6.62 -6.14
CA TYR A 75 1.06 7.77 -6.50
C TYR A 75 2.53 7.46 -6.23
N ASN A 76 3.33 7.42 -7.29
CA ASN A 76 4.78 7.23 -7.17
C ASN A 76 5.45 8.57 -6.83
N LEU A 77 6.11 8.63 -5.67
CA LEU A 77 6.82 9.81 -5.19
C LEU A 77 8.33 9.57 -5.22
N TYR A 78 9.04 10.53 -5.78
CA TYR A 78 10.48 10.64 -5.64
C TYR A 78 10.82 11.67 -4.57
N GLY A 79 11.67 11.29 -3.62
CA GLY A 79 12.16 12.15 -2.55
C GLY A 79 13.46 11.60 -1.96
N SER A 80 14.28 12.48 -1.40
CA SER A 80 15.53 12.13 -0.71
C SER A 80 15.59 12.85 0.63
N THR A 81 16.39 12.35 1.56
CA THR A 81 16.60 12.99 2.87
C THR A 81 17.34 14.33 2.76
N GLU A 82 18.04 14.56 1.66
CA GLU A 82 18.93 15.69 1.41
C GLU A 82 18.19 16.90 0.82
N VAL A 83 16.96 16.69 0.33
CA VAL A 83 16.14 17.70 -0.35
C VAL A 83 14.92 18.13 0.50
N ALA A 84 14.75 17.54 1.69
CA ALA A 84 13.62 17.77 2.60
C ALA A 84 14.02 18.60 3.84
#